data_AF-A0A6J3FBS1-F1
#
_entry.id   AF-A0A6J3FBS1-F1
#
_cell.length_a   1.000
_cell.length_b   1.000
_cell.length_c   1.000
_cell.angle_alpha   90.00
_cell.angle_beta   90.00
_cell.angle_gamma   90.00
#
_symmetry.space_group_name_H-M   'P 1'
#
loop_
_entity.id
_entity.type
_entity.pdbx_description
1 polymer ?
#
loop_
_entity_poly.entity_id
_entity_poly.type
_entity_poly.pdbx_seq_one_letter_code
_entity_poly.pdbx_strand_id
1 'polypeptide(L)'
;METGAGAHPLRLFLCRMPLCLAVLLGPWRPGTAEEVILLDSKASQAELGWTALPSNGWEEISGVDEHDRPIRTYQVCNVLEPNQDNWLQTGWISRGRGQRIFVELQFTLRDCSSIPGAAGTCKETFNVYYLETEADLGRGRPRLGGSRPRKIDTIAADESFTQGDLGERKMKLNTEVREIGPLSRRGFHLAFQDVGACVALVSVRVYYKQCRATVRGLATFPATAAESAFSTLVEVAGTCVAHSEGEPGSPPRMHCGADGEWLVPVGRCSCSAGFQERGDICEACPPGFYKVSPRRPLCSPCPEHSRALENASTFCVCQDSYARSPTDPPSASCTRPPSAPRDLQYSLSRSPLALRLRWLPPADSGGRSDVTYSLLCLRCGREGPANACEPCGPRVAFVPRQAGLRERAATLLHLRPGARYTVRVAALNGVSGPAAAAGATYAQVTVSTGPGAPWEEDEIRRDRVEPQSVSLSWREPIPAGAPGANGTEYEIRYYEKGQSEQAYSTVRTGAPTVTVTNLKPATRYVFQIRAASPGPSWEAQSFNPSIEVQTPGEGPAAMAKEEEMPMMKRSCISTSKSLHVAHSWTPRAVGTRCRLCICSPRSWM
;
A
#
# COMPACT_ATOMS: atom_id res chain seq x y z
N MET A 1 64.47 18.30 -51.40
CA MET A 1 63.59 17.20 -51.88
C MET A 1 62.32 17.31 -51.05
N GLU A 2 61.38 18.14 -51.52
CA GLU A 2 60.27 17.72 -52.41
C GLU A 2 59.24 16.89 -51.61
N THR A 3 58.18 17.54 -51.12
CA THR A 3 56.86 17.77 -51.76
C THR A 3 55.86 16.67 -51.40
N GLY A 4 54.70 17.09 -50.88
CA GLY A 4 53.56 16.23 -50.61
C GLY A 4 52.35 17.01 -50.10
N ALA A 5 51.84 17.95 -50.91
CA ALA A 5 50.47 18.45 -50.83
C ALA A 5 49.48 17.30 -51.15
N GLY A 6 48.22 17.24 -50.72
CA GLY A 6 47.35 18.13 -49.97
C GLY A 6 45.93 17.52 -49.96
N ALA A 7 44.98 18.22 -49.34
CA ALA A 7 43.54 18.34 -49.67
C ALA A 7 42.66 18.43 -48.42
N HIS A 8 42.28 19.66 -48.07
CA HIS A 8 41.00 19.99 -47.41
C HIS A 8 39.86 19.92 -48.47
N PRO A 9 38.56 19.86 -48.09
CA PRO A 9 37.84 21.08 -47.74
C PRO A 9 36.74 20.96 -46.65
N LEU A 10 36.63 22.06 -45.89
CA LEU A 10 35.42 22.75 -45.46
C LEU A 10 34.17 21.96 -45.02
N ARG A 11 33.78 22.19 -43.76
CA ARG A 11 32.64 23.06 -43.44
C ARG A 11 32.79 23.67 -42.04
N LEU A 12 32.93 25.01 -42.03
CA LEU A 12 32.63 25.87 -40.90
C LEU A 12 31.18 25.61 -40.44
N PHE A 13 30.89 25.77 -39.14
CA PHE A 13 30.02 26.84 -38.64
C PHE A 13 29.90 26.78 -37.10
N LEU A 14 30.40 27.84 -36.47
CA LEU A 14 29.90 28.50 -35.25
C LEU A 14 29.40 27.61 -34.09
N CYS A 15 30.21 27.51 -33.04
CA CYS A 15 29.64 27.45 -31.68
C CYS A 15 30.24 28.58 -30.84
N ARG A 16 29.59 29.74 -30.94
CA ARG A 16 29.71 30.83 -29.96
C ARG A 16 29.23 30.32 -28.59
N MET A 17 29.97 30.73 -27.57
CA MET A 17 29.59 30.77 -26.15
C MET A 17 28.10 31.10 -25.94
N PRO A 18 27.48 30.50 -24.92
CA PRO A 18 27.18 31.31 -23.73
C PRO A 18 27.42 30.53 -22.43
N LEU A 19 28.57 30.74 -21.81
CA LEU A 19 28.81 30.42 -20.40
C LEU A 19 28.98 31.71 -19.59
N CYS A 20 28.08 32.68 -19.76
CA CYS A 20 28.09 33.96 -19.02
C CYS A 20 26.67 34.53 -18.83
N LEU A 21 25.70 33.69 -18.42
CA LEU A 21 24.38 34.17 -17.99
C LEU A 21 23.88 33.51 -16.69
N ALA A 22 24.82 33.07 -15.84
CA ALA A 22 24.53 32.60 -14.48
C ALA A 22 25.02 33.57 -13.39
N VAL A 23 25.40 34.81 -13.76
CA VAL A 23 25.97 35.82 -12.83
C VAL A 23 24.98 36.96 -12.52
N LEU A 24 23.74 36.91 -13.05
CA LEU A 24 22.69 37.90 -12.74
C LEU A 24 21.73 37.48 -11.62
N LEU A 25 21.94 36.31 -11.01
CA LEU A 25 21.33 35.97 -9.74
C LEU A 25 22.47 35.86 -8.73
N GLY A 26 22.55 36.85 -7.84
CA GLY A 26 23.54 36.88 -6.77
C GLY A 26 23.57 35.58 -5.97
N PRO A 27 24.67 35.29 -5.26
CA PRO A 27 24.81 34.07 -4.49
C PRO A 27 23.60 33.93 -3.57
N TRP A 28 22.84 32.85 -3.76
CA TRP A 28 21.82 32.40 -2.84
C TRP A 28 22.50 32.16 -1.49
N ARG A 29 22.55 33.19 -0.64
CA ARG A 29 22.92 33.04 0.76
C ARG A 29 21.73 32.38 1.45
N PRO A 30 21.85 31.13 1.91
CA PRO A 30 20.86 30.55 2.81
C PRO A 30 20.93 31.33 4.12
N GLY A 31 19.81 31.83 4.62
CA GLY A 31 19.75 32.52 5.92
C GLY A 31 19.96 34.05 5.86
N THR A 32 19.36 34.73 4.88
CA THR A 32 19.14 36.17 4.99
C THR A 32 17.69 36.47 4.62
N ALA A 33 16.99 37.18 5.49
CA ALA A 33 15.63 37.63 5.27
C ALA A 33 15.45 38.39 3.94
N GLU A 34 14.24 38.32 3.38
CA GLU A 34 13.90 39.15 2.23
C GLU A 34 13.47 40.54 2.68
N GLU A 35 14.17 41.54 2.18
CA GLU A 35 13.84 42.94 2.38
C GLU A 35 12.97 43.42 1.22
N VAL A 36 11.71 43.76 1.51
CA VAL A 36 10.78 44.32 0.52
C VAL A 36 10.86 45.83 0.59
N ILE A 37 11.41 46.43 -0.45
CA ILE A 37 11.61 47.88 -0.55
C ILE A 37 10.28 48.58 -0.82
N LEU A 38 9.97 49.57 0.02
CA LEU A 38 8.82 50.45 -0.10
C LEU A 38 9.19 51.80 -0.71
N LEU A 39 10.41 52.28 -0.43
CA LEU A 39 10.99 53.51 -1.00
C LEU A 39 12.50 53.33 -1.10
N ASP A 40 13.08 53.74 -2.22
CA ASP A 40 14.53 53.89 -2.38
C ASP A 40 14.79 55.16 -3.19
N SER A 41 15.35 56.19 -2.53
CA SER A 41 15.63 57.46 -3.19
C SER A 41 16.77 57.37 -4.21
N LYS A 42 17.69 56.41 -4.08
CA LYS A 42 18.80 56.22 -5.05
C LYS A 42 18.35 55.55 -6.34
N ALA A 43 17.22 54.83 -6.32
CA ALA A 43 16.69 54.16 -7.50
C ALA A 43 16.08 55.13 -8.53
N SER A 44 15.69 56.35 -8.11
CA SER A 44 15.15 57.36 -9.01
C SER A 44 16.25 58.25 -9.60
N GLN A 45 16.34 58.29 -10.92
CA GLN A 45 17.19 59.25 -11.64
C GLN A 45 16.48 60.58 -11.97
N ALA A 46 15.16 60.64 -11.75
CA ALA A 46 14.33 61.83 -11.90
C ALA A 46 14.16 62.57 -10.56
N GLU A 47 13.54 63.75 -10.57
CA GLU A 47 13.20 64.52 -9.36
C GLU A 47 12.47 63.65 -8.34
N LEU A 48 12.93 63.67 -7.08
CA LEU A 48 12.29 62.92 -5.99
C LEU A 48 10.94 63.53 -5.62
N GLY A 49 10.78 64.83 -5.84
CA GLY A 49 9.51 65.54 -5.73
C GLY A 49 8.96 65.64 -4.30
N TRP A 50 9.85 65.57 -3.31
CA TRP A 50 9.51 65.74 -1.88
C TRP A 50 9.21 67.20 -1.57
N THR A 51 8.45 67.44 -0.50
CA THR A 51 7.96 68.78 -0.17
C THR A 51 8.82 69.41 0.93
N ALA A 52 9.56 70.47 0.59
CA ALA A 52 10.33 71.26 1.55
C ALA A 52 9.49 72.42 2.12
N LEU A 53 9.53 72.62 3.45
CA LEU A 53 8.85 73.69 4.17
C LEU A 53 9.76 74.32 5.24
N PRO A 54 10.09 75.62 5.15
CA PRO A 54 9.81 76.51 4.02
C PRO A 54 10.55 76.03 2.75
N SER A 55 10.15 76.50 1.57
CA SER A 55 10.70 76.03 0.28
C SER A 55 12.19 76.33 0.10
N ASN A 56 12.75 77.24 0.89
CA ASN A 56 14.16 77.62 0.92
C ASN A 56 14.93 76.94 2.08
N GLY A 57 14.33 75.97 2.78
CA GLY A 57 15.00 75.21 3.83
C GLY A 57 15.83 74.07 3.23
N TRP A 58 15.15 73.02 2.80
CA TRP A 58 15.78 71.86 2.15
C TRP A 58 15.84 72.06 0.63
N GLU A 59 17.03 71.92 0.07
CA GLU A 59 17.29 72.07 -1.37
C GLU A 59 17.61 70.71 -2.01
N GLU A 60 16.99 70.42 -3.15
CA GLU A 60 17.30 69.23 -3.94
C GLU A 60 18.53 69.49 -4.82
N ILE A 61 19.56 68.67 -4.66
CA ILE A 61 20.81 68.75 -5.40
C ILE A 61 21.12 67.43 -6.13
N SER A 62 21.93 67.52 -7.18
CA SER A 62 22.46 66.34 -7.87
C SER A 62 23.77 65.92 -7.23
N GLY A 63 23.87 64.64 -6.90
CA GLY A 63 25.10 63.99 -6.44
C GLY A 63 25.45 62.78 -7.30
N VAL A 64 26.52 62.09 -6.90
CA VAL A 64 26.89 60.77 -7.44
C VAL A 64 26.97 59.78 -6.29
N ASP A 65 26.58 58.53 -6.56
CA ASP A 65 26.77 57.44 -5.61
C ASP A 65 28.21 56.88 -5.65
N GLU A 66 28.51 55.89 -4.82
CA GLU A 66 29.81 55.20 -4.76
C GLU A 66 30.23 54.54 -6.09
N HIS A 67 29.30 54.38 -7.03
CA HIS A 67 29.51 53.78 -8.35
C HIS A 67 29.43 54.81 -9.48
N ASP A 68 29.60 56.10 -9.16
CA ASP A 68 29.53 57.23 -10.09
C ASP A 68 28.18 57.39 -10.82
N ARG A 69 27.09 56.81 -10.28
CA ARG A 69 25.75 56.97 -10.85
C ARG A 69 25.11 58.26 -10.35
N PRO A 70 24.45 59.04 -11.21
CA PRO A 70 23.79 60.27 -10.80
C PRO A 70 22.63 59.93 -9.86
N ILE A 71 22.62 60.57 -8.70
CA ILE A 71 21.57 60.45 -7.67
C ILE A 71 21.04 61.83 -7.30
N ARG A 72 19.80 61.87 -6.79
CA ARG A 72 19.21 63.08 -6.21
C ARG A 72 19.31 63.03 -4.70
N THR A 73 19.80 64.11 -4.11
CA THR A 73 20.01 64.24 -2.66
C THR A 73 19.38 65.54 -2.17
N TYR A 74 19.09 65.63 -0.86
CA TYR A 74 18.56 66.85 -0.25
C TYR A 74 19.57 67.41 0.74
N GLN A 75 19.83 68.72 0.70
CA GLN A 75 20.76 69.38 1.62
C GLN A 75 20.13 70.59 2.31
N VAL A 76 20.61 70.89 3.51
CA VAL A 76 20.31 72.12 4.26
C VAL A 76 21.53 72.52 5.09
N CYS A 77 21.85 73.81 5.14
CA CYS A 77 23.00 74.32 5.90
C CYS A 77 22.79 75.76 6.41
N ASN A 78 21.62 76.01 7.01
CA ASN A 78 21.24 77.34 7.54
C ASN A 78 21.76 77.56 8.98
N VAL A 79 23.02 77.21 9.23
CA VAL A 79 23.65 77.12 10.56
C VAL A 79 23.91 78.47 11.24
N LEU A 80 23.90 79.56 10.49
CA LEU A 80 24.15 80.92 11.00
C LEU A 80 22.88 81.58 11.57
N GLU A 81 21.71 81.06 11.20
CA GLU A 81 20.43 81.63 11.61
C GLU A 81 19.92 80.96 12.91
N PRO A 82 19.44 81.73 13.90
CA PRO A 82 18.83 81.16 15.09
C PRO A 82 17.43 80.60 14.81
N ASN A 83 16.96 79.67 15.64
CA ASN A 83 15.59 79.12 15.62
C ASN A 83 15.14 78.51 14.27
N GLN A 84 16.02 77.72 13.65
CA GLN A 84 15.67 76.97 12.43
C GLN A 84 14.59 75.91 12.69
N ASP A 85 13.70 75.72 11.71
CA ASP A 85 12.65 74.70 11.71
C ASP A 85 12.33 74.28 10.27
N ASN A 86 13.30 73.63 9.61
CA ASN A 86 13.23 73.25 8.20
C ASN A 86 12.73 71.82 8.05
N TRP A 87 11.57 71.65 7.42
CA TRP A 87 10.92 70.35 7.21
C TRP A 87 11.07 69.87 5.77
N LEU A 88 11.33 68.57 5.59
CA LEU A 88 11.31 67.88 4.31
C LEU A 88 10.39 66.67 4.43
N GLN A 89 9.34 66.58 3.61
CA GLN A 89 8.37 65.48 3.65
C GLN A 89 8.43 64.64 2.38
N THR A 90 8.50 63.32 2.54
CA THR A 90 8.45 62.36 1.42
C THR A 90 7.06 62.30 0.77
N GLY A 91 7.00 61.71 -0.43
CA GLY A 91 5.73 61.22 -0.99
C GLY A 91 5.07 60.17 -0.09
N TRP A 92 3.82 59.80 -0.40
CA TRP A 92 3.10 58.77 0.34
C TRP A 92 3.70 57.38 0.10
N ILE A 93 4.10 56.70 1.17
CA ILE A 93 4.71 55.38 1.13
C ILE A 93 3.65 54.36 1.53
N SER A 94 3.33 53.43 0.63
CA SER A 94 2.43 52.32 0.96
C SER A 94 3.12 51.38 1.95
N ARG A 95 2.40 51.01 3.02
CA ARG A 95 2.87 50.05 4.02
C ARG A 95 3.07 48.64 3.44
N GLY A 96 2.33 48.31 2.39
CA GLY A 96 2.24 46.93 1.91
C GLY A 96 1.70 45.99 2.99
N ARG A 97 2.35 44.82 3.16
CA ARG A 97 1.98 43.83 4.19
C ARG A 97 2.74 44.00 5.51
N GLY A 98 3.85 44.75 5.51
CA GLY A 98 4.70 44.91 6.68
C GLY A 98 4.04 45.75 7.76
N GLN A 99 4.06 45.30 9.02
CA GLN A 99 3.62 46.13 10.15
C GLN A 99 4.80 46.87 10.80
N ARG A 100 5.98 46.28 10.71
CA ARG A 100 7.25 46.81 11.18
C ARG A 100 8.10 47.20 9.98
N ILE A 101 8.46 48.47 9.92
CA ILE A 101 9.18 49.07 8.80
C ILE A 101 10.54 49.56 9.30
N PHE A 102 11.57 49.34 8.49
CA PHE A 102 12.92 49.82 8.69
C PHE A 102 13.15 51.03 7.79
N VAL A 103 13.69 52.09 8.37
CA VAL A 103 14.06 53.33 7.71
C VAL A 103 15.58 53.43 7.82
N GLU A 104 16.26 53.24 6.70
CA GLU A 104 17.70 53.35 6.55
C GLU A 104 18.03 54.69 5.89
N LEU A 105 18.85 55.47 6.58
CA LEU A 105 19.24 56.82 6.20
C LEU A 105 20.74 56.82 5.93
N GLN A 106 21.14 57.29 4.76
CA GLN A 106 22.52 57.61 4.48
C GLN A 106 22.67 59.12 4.33
N PHE A 107 23.59 59.72 5.08
CA PHE A 107 23.75 61.17 5.11
C PHE A 107 25.19 61.58 5.43
N THR A 108 25.52 62.83 5.12
CA THR A 108 26.77 63.47 5.53
C THR A 108 26.46 64.64 6.45
N LEU A 109 27.32 64.88 7.43
CA LEU A 109 27.14 65.95 8.41
C LEU A 109 28.45 66.70 8.62
N ARG A 110 28.39 68.02 8.55
CA ARG A 110 29.55 68.88 8.77
C ARG A 110 29.69 69.23 10.25
N ASP A 111 30.90 69.11 10.77
CA ASP A 111 31.23 69.46 12.16
C ASP A 111 31.04 70.96 12.40
N CYS A 112 30.31 71.33 13.45
CA CYS A 112 30.04 72.72 13.81
C CYS A 112 31.31 73.52 14.16
N SER A 113 32.34 72.86 14.71
CA SER A 113 33.64 73.47 14.99
C SER A 113 34.37 73.93 13.73
N SER A 114 34.05 73.33 12.58
CA SER A 114 34.62 73.67 11.27
C SER A 114 33.92 74.84 10.57
N ILE A 115 32.88 75.42 11.18
CA ILE A 115 32.05 76.48 10.59
C ILE A 115 32.26 77.79 11.37
N PRO A 116 32.99 78.76 10.80
CA PRO A 116 33.21 80.04 11.45
C PRO A 116 31.90 80.81 11.60
N GLY A 117 31.62 81.34 12.80
CA GLY A 117 30.45 82.17 13.08
C GLY A 117 29.16 81.42 13.44
N ALA A 118 29.17 80.09 13.47
CA ALA A 118 27.99 79.27 13.78
C ALA A 118 27.92 78.81 15.25
N ALA A 119 28.78 79.36 16.12
CA ALA A 119 28.86 78.98 17.53
C ALA A 119 27.58 79.36 18.28
N GLY A 120 26.88 78.35 18.81
CA GLY A 120 25.65 78.51 19.61
C GLY A 120 24.33 78.31 18.83
N THR A 121 24.35 78.48 17.50
CA THR A 121 23.20 78.20 16.62
C THR A 121 23.31 76.84 15.93
N CYS A 122 24.54 76.41 15.61
CA CYS A 122 24.80 75.14 14.92
C CYS A 122 24.45 73.91 15.76
N LYS A 123 23.90 72.90 15.09
CA LYS A 123 23.59 71.56 15.64
C LYS A 123 24.21 70.47 14.77
N GLU A 124 24.50 69.34 15.38
CA GLU A 124 25.06 68.15 14.71
C GLU A 124 24.05 67.01 14.66
N THR A 125 22.77 67.36 14.73
CA THR A 125 21.66 66.40 14.72
C THR A 125 20.48 66.94 13.95
N PHE A 126 19.69 66.03 13.37
CA PHE A 126 18.40 66.32 12.78
C PHE A 126 17.36 65.32 13.29
N ASN A 127 16.09 65.67 13.24
CA ASN A 127 15.02 64.81 13.75
C ASN A 127 14.30 64.11 12.59
N VAL A 128 13.86 62.88 12.84
CA VAL A 128 13.05 62.13 11.87
C VAL A 128 11.68 61.85 12.46
N TYR A 129 10.65 62.03 11.66
CA TYR A 129 9.25 61.86 12.00
C TYR A 129 8.54 60.98 10.99
N TYR A 130 7.41 60.41 11.40
CA TYR A 130 6.47 59.76 10.50
C TYR A 130 5.03 60.14 10.81
N LEU A 131 4.17 60.05 9.80
CA LEU A 131 2.74 60.27 9.92
C LEU A 131 1.98 59.17 9.19
N GLU A 132 1.24 58.35 9.92
CA GLU A 132 0.38 57.31 9.35
C GLU A 132 -0.88 57.91 8.72
N THR A 133 -1.19 57.52 7.49
CA THR A 133 -2.35 58.01 6.73
C THR A 133 -3.00 56.89 5.93
N GLU A 134 -4.31 57.01 5.66
CA GLU A 134 -5.03 56.05 4.82
C GLU A 134 -4.80 56.28 3.32
N ALA A 135 -4.44 57.51 2.95
CA ALA A 135 -4.20 57.93 1.57
C ALA A 135 -3.13 59.03 1.52
N ASP A 136 -2.68 59.33 0.30
CA ASP A 136 -1.75 60.43 0.05
C ASP A 136 -2.41 61.78 0.40
N LEU A 137 -1.79 62.53 1.31
CA LEU A 137 -2.25 63.86 1.71
C LEU A 137 -1.82 64.95 0.71
N GLY A 138 -1.05 64.60 -0.32
CA GLY A 138 -0.54 65.53 -1.32
C GLY A 138 0.59 66.44 -0.80
N ARG A 139 0.95 67.45 -1.60
CA ARG A 139 1.98 68.45 -1.25
C ARG A 139 1.38 69.52 -0.34
N GLY A 140 1.70 69.49 0.94
CA GLY A 140 1.21 70.48 1.90
C GLY A 140 1.79 70.29 3.31
N ARG A 141 1.74 71.35 4.13
CA ARG A 141 2.23 71.37 5.51
C ARG A 141 1.56 70.23 6.31
N PRO A 142 2.24 69.55 7.26
CA PRO A 142 1.70 68.43 8.05
C PRO A 142 0.46 68.75 8.93
N ARG A 143 -0.10 69.96 8.81
CA ARG A 143 -1.23 70.47 9.57
C ARG A 143 -2.42 70.74 8.64
N LEU A 144 -3.05 69.69 8.14
CA LEU A 144 -4.43 69.76 7.63
C LEU A 144 -5.09 68.39 7.85
N GLY A 145 -5.77 68.21 9.00
CA GLY A 145 -6.46 66.95 9.34
C GLY A 145 -6.23 66.37 10.74
N GLY A 146 -5.67 67.11 11.69
CA GLY A 146 -5.75 66.80 13.14
C GLY A 146 -4.70 65.85 13.74
N SER A 147 -3.84 65.20 12.95
CA SER A 147 -2.82 64.25 13.46
C SER A 147 -1.42 64.86 13.43
N ARG A 148 -0.71 64.90 14.58
CA ARG A 148 0.68 65.40 14.65
C ARG A 148 1.67 64.30 14.20
N PRO A 149 2.73 64.64 13.44
CA PRO A 149 3.81 63.70 13.14
C PRO A 149 4.42 63.14 14.42
N ARG A 150 4.68 61.83 14.45
CA ARG A 150 5.31 61.15 15.58
C ARG A 150 6.83 61.17 15.37
N LYS A 151 7.58 61.60 16.39
CA LYS A 151 9.05 61.58 16.34
C LYS A 151 9.53 60.13 16.40
N ILE A 152 10.37 59.73 15.45
CA ILE A 152 11.07 58.45 15.45
C ILE A 152 12.26 58.55 16.39
N ASP A 153 13.21 59.44 16.04
CA ASP A 153 14.43 59.65 16.80
C ASP A 153 15.10 60.98 16.42
N THR A 154 16.12 61.35 17.20
CA THR A 154 17.11 62.38 16.86
C THR A 154 18.33 61.68 16.28
N ILE A 155 18.65 61.95 15.02
CA ILE A 155 19.76 61.32 14.30
C ILE A 155 21.01 62.16 14.48
N ALA A 156 22.09 61.52 14.90
CA ALA A 156 23.43 62.08 14.98
C ALA A 156 24.34 61.33 13.99
N ALA A 157 25.44 61.96 13.59
CA ALA A 157 26.47 61.30 12.79
C ALA A 157 27.44 60.53 13.70
N ASP A 158 27.85 59.32 13.28
CA ASP A 158 28.98 58.61 13.86
C ASP A 158 30.31 59.32 13.52
N GLU A 159 30.41 59.81 12.28
CA GLU A 159 31.55 60.59 11.80
C GLU A 159 31.09 61.88 11.10
N SER A 160 31.62 63.02 11.53
CA SER A 160 31.44 64.32 10.87
C SER A 160 32.67 64.68 10.02
N PHE A 161 32.49 65.55 9.02
CA PHE A 161 33.60 66.07 8.21
C PHE A 161 33.93 67.52 8.56
N THR A 162 35.22 67.86 8.45
CA THR A 162 35.78 69.17 8.81
C THR A 162 36.30 69.93 7.58
N GLN A 163 36.81 71.15 7.79
CA GLN A 163 37.43 71.95 6.73
C GLN A 163 38.69 71.28 6.13
N GLY A 164 39.40 70.46 6.92
CA GLY A 164 40.54 69.68 6.43
C GLY A 164 40.10 68.58 5.45
N ASP A 165 39.03 67.87 5.78
CA ASP A 165 38.47 66.80 4.93
C ASP A 165 37.91 67.34 3.61
N LEU A 166 37.36 68.56 3.61
CA LEU A 166 36.94 69.26 2.39
C LEU A 166 38.13 69.55 1.46
N GLY A 167 39.31 69.85 2.02
CA GLY A 167 40.54 70.04 1.25
C GLY A 167 41.02 68.77 0.55
N GLU A 168 40.75 67.61 1.14
CA GLU A 168 41.07 66.29 0.60
C GLU A 168 39.92 65.66 -0.23
N ARG A 169 38.79 66.37 -0.39
CA ARG A 169 37.55 65.88 -1.02
C ARG A 169 37.00 64.60 -0.39
N LYS A 170 37.18 64.44 0.92
CA LYS A 170 36.79 63.24 1.65
C LYS A 170 35.49 63.50 2.42
N MET A 171 34.36 63.17 1.80
CA MET A 171 33.06 63.23 2.49
C MET A 171 32.85 61.97 3.35
N LYS A 172 32.31 62.16 4.55
CA LYS A 172 32.07 61.11 5.55
C LYS A 172 30.60 60.68 5.47
N LEU A 173 30.34 59.49 4.93
CA LEU A 173 28.98 58.95 4.77
C LEU A 173 28.59 58.14 6.02
N ASN A 174 27.51 58.58 6.68
CA ASN A 174 26.92 57.92 7.85
C ASN A 174 25.74 57.07 7.41
N THR A 175 25.51 55.93 8.07
CA THR A 175 24.35 55.07 7.83
C THR A 175 23.62 54.78 9.14
N GLU A 176 22.36 55.17 9.22
CA GLU A 176 21.54 55.00 10.42
C GLU A 176 20.25 54.26 10.10
N VAL A 177 19.95 53.19 10.85
CA VAL A 177 18.73 52.40 10.68
C VAL A 177 17.83 52.58 11.89
N ARG A 178 16.58 52.98 11.64
CA ARG A 178 15.55 53.08 12.67
C ARG A 178 14.33 52.27 12.28
N GLU A 179 13.59 51.85 13.30
CA GLU A 179 12.40 51.05 13.14
C GLU A 179 11.16 51.85 13.49
N ILE A 180 10.10 51.69 12.70
CA ILE A 180 8.76 52.19 12.99
C ILE A 180 7.74 51.05 12.96
N GLY A 181 6.80 51.07 13.91
CA GLY A 181 5.69 50.14 13.95
C GLY A 181 5.24 49.82 15.38
N PRO A 182 4.20 48.98 15.53
CA PRO A 182 3.35 48.42 14.47
C PRO A 182 2.52 49.51 13.76
N LEU A 183 2.64 49.60 12.44
CA LEU A 183 1.83 50.50 11.63
C LEU A 183 0.46 49.87 11.36
N SER A 184 -0.59 50.67 11.54
CA SER A 184 -1.99 50.25 11.49
C SER A 184 -2.69 50.69 10.20
N ARG A 185 -2.32 51.87 9.67
CA ARG A 185 -2.93 52.45 8.46
C ARG A 185 -2.35 51.88 7.17
N ARG A 186 -2.92 52.25 6.02
CA ARG A 186 -2.50 51.79 4.68
C ARG A 186 -1.12 52.29 4.23
N GLY A 187 -0.67 53.42 4.77
CA GLY A 187 0.61 54.01 4.42
C GLY A 187 1.04 55.09 5.40
N PHE A 188 2.13 55.77 5.06
CA PHE A 188 2.70 56.82 5.90
C PHE A 188 3.55 57.78 5.06
N HIS A 189 3.80 58.95 5.62
CA HIS A 189 4.83 59.89 5.14
C HIS A 189 5.98 59.91 6.13
N LEU A 190 7.21 60.03 5.63
CA LEU A 190 8.37 60.38 6.44
C LEU A 190 8.61 61.88 6.36
N ALA A 191 9.09 62.45 7.46
CA ALA A 191 9.47 63.85 7.51
C ALA A 191 10.79 64.04 8.26
N PHE A 192 11.65 64.91 7.74
CA PHE A 192 12.95 65.26 8.29
C PHE A 192 12.91 66.71 8.75
N GLN A 193 13.27 66.96 10.00
CA GLN A 193 13.28 68.29 10.58
C GLN A 193 14.73 68.65 10.93
N ASP A 194 15.20 69.72 10.32
CA ASP A 194 16.44 70.39 10.67
C ASP A 194 16.17 71.57 11.63
N VAL A 195 17.03 71.69 12.63
CA VAL A 195 16.98 72.72 13.69
C VAL A 195 18.27 73.54 13.75
N GLY A 196 19.08 73.54 12.68
CA GLY A 196 20.31 74.32 12.56
C GLY A 196 21.56 73.48 12.28
N ALA A 197 21.43 72.35 11.59
CA ALA A 197 22.51 71.49 11.17
C ALA A 197 22.93 71.75 9.72
N CYS A 198 24.15 71.33 9.38
CA CYS A 198 24.63 71.30 8.00
C CYS A 198 24.70 69.85 7.54
N VAL A 199 23.62 69.40 6.90
CA VAL A 199 23.37 67.99 6.58
C VAL A 199 23.02 67.84 5.10
N ALA A 200 23.54 66.77 4.48
CA ALA A 200 23.09 66.32 3.18
C ALA A 200 22.61 64.87 3.26
N LEU A 201 21.32 64.67 2.97
CA LEU A 201 20.64 63.38 2.94
C LEU A 201 20.88 62.71 1.58
N VAL A 202 21.73 61.69 1.59
CA VAL A 202 22.22 60.99 0.39
C VAL A 202 21.28 59.86 -0.04
N SER A 203 20.70 59.13 0.93
CA SER A 203 19.79 58.02 0.66
C SER A 203 18.73 57.91 1.73
N VAL A 204 17.49 57.64 1.31
CA VAL A 204 16.42 57.15 2.19
C VAL A 204 15.91 55.86 1.60
N ARG A 205 16.16 54.75 2.30
CA ARG A 205 15.70 53.42 1.94
C ARG A 205 14.73 52.93 3.01
N VAL A 206 13.53 52.59 2.60
CA VAL A 206 12.45 52.16 3.48
C VAL A 206 12.03 50.76 3.07
N TYR A 207 12.01 49.82 3.99
CA TYR A 207 11.70 48.43 3.69
C TYR A 207 11.08 47.70 4.88
N TYR A 208 10.45 46.56 4.65
CA TYR A 208 10.08 45.63 5.70
C TYR A 208 10.70 44.26 5.44
N LYS A 209 10.85 43.45 6.49
CA LYS A 209 11.39 42.10 6.39
C LYS A 209 10.26 41.10 6.24
N GLN A 210 10.49 40.07 5.41
CA GLN A 210 9.57 38.95 5.25
C GLN A 210 10.33 37.64 5.08
N CYS A 211 9.68 36.55 5.45
CA CYS A 211 10.14 35.22 5.13
C CYS A 211 9.84 34.91 3.66
N ARG A 212 10.88 34.50 2.91
CA ARG A 212 10.79 34.17 1.47
C ARG A 212 9.83 33.02 1.22
N ALA A 213 9.12 33.04 0.09
CA ALA A 213 8.40 31.84 -0.34
C ALA A 213 9.37 30.66 -0.51
N THR A 214 9.06 29.51 0.09
CA THR A 214 9.96 28.35 0.10
C THR A 214 9.18 27.04 0.04
N VAL A 215 9.85 25.97 -0.34
CA VAL A 215 9.32 24.60 -0.28
C VAL A 215 10.19 23.81 0.68
N ARG A 216 9.56 23.20 1.69
CA ARG A 216 10.23 22.39 2.69
C ARG A 216 9.37 21.19 3.08
N GLY A 217 9.96 20.00 3.08
CA GLY A 217 9.25 18.77 3.41
C GLY A 217 8.04 18.51 2.50
N LEU A 218 8.17 18.80 1.20
CA LEU A 218 7.10 18.70 0.20
C LEU A 218 5.86 19.56 0.50
N ALA A 219 6.02 20.62 1.30
CA ALA A 219 5.00 21.63 1.53
C ALA A 219 5.51 23.01 1.07
N THR A 220 4.65 23.76 0.39
CA THR A 220 4.90 25.13 -0.03
C THR A 220 4.46 26.10 1.06
N PHE A 221 5.35 27.01 1.42
CA PHE A 221 5.11 28.09 2.35
C PHE A 221 5.17 29.42 1.60
N PRO A 222 4.09 30.21 1.58
CA PRO A 222 4.05 31.48 0.88
C PRO A 222 4.95 32.52 1.55
N ALA A 223 5.26 33.60 0.84
CA ALA A 223 5.96 34.72 1.45
C ALA A 223 5.11 35.36 2.56
N THR A 224 5.68 35.50 3.75
CA THR A 224 4.98 35.96 4.96
C THR A 224 5.74 37.12 5.59
N ALA A 225 5.07 38.26 5.77
CA ALA A 225 5.66 39.42 6.43
C ALA A 225 6.02 39.10 7.88
N ALA A 226 7.22 39.53 8.31
CA ALA A 226 7.65 39.41 9.69
C ALA A 226 6.75 40.30 10.59
N GLU A 227 6.40 39.78 11.76
CA GLU A 227 5.52 40.48 12.69
C GLU A 227 6.27 41.56 13.49
N SER A 228 5.52 42.46 14.12
CA SER A 228 6.08 43.64 14.77
C SER A 228 6.80 43.38 16.09
N ALA A 229 6.48 42.29 16.79
CA ALA A 229 7.06 42.01 18.10
C ALA A 229 8.28 41.09 17.97
N PHE A 230 9.39 41.48 18.60
CA PHE A 230 10.67 40.75 18.52
C PHE A 230 10.61 39.29 18.99
N SER A 231 9.65 38.93 19.85
CA SER A 231 9.49 37.58 20.39
C SER A 231 8.32 36.79 19.78
N THR A 232 7.61 37.33 18.78
CA THR A 232 6.50 36.60 18.17
C THR A 232 6.97 35.77 16.98
N LEU A 233 6.37 34.58 16.89
CA LEU A 233 6.57 33.63 15.81
C LEU A 233 5.23 33.49 15.09
N VAL A 234 5.20 33.88 13.82
CA VAL A 234 3.99 33.74 13.01
C VAL A 234 3.90 32.29 12.54
N GLU A 235 2.95 31.52 13.07
CA GLU A 235 2.67 30.17 12.58
C GLU A 235 2.06 30.26 11.17
N VAL A 236 2.67 29.57 10.21
CA VAL A 236 2.24 29.50 8.82
C VAL A 236 1.96 28.05 8.46
N ALA A 237 0.70 27.77 8.11
CA ALA A 237 0.31 26.49 7.56
C ALA A 237 0.83 26.33 6.13
N GLY A 238 1.54 25.23 5.88
CA GLY A 238 2.01 24.86 4.56
C GLY A 238 0.94 24.15 3.75
N THR A 239 1.01 24.27 2.43
CA THR A 239 0.18 23.50 1.50
C THR A 239 1.03 22.44 0.81
N CYS A 240 0.59 21.19 0.83
CA CYS A 240 1.33 20.10 0.16
C CYS A 240 1.49 20.39 -1.34
N VAL A 241 2.67 20.08 -1.88
CA VAL A 241 2.95 20.20 -3.32
C VAL A 241 2.02 19.28 -4.13
N ALA A 242 1.90 19.54 -5.43
CA ALA A 242 1.13 18.68 -6.32
C ALA A 242 1.55 17.21 -6.20
N HIS A 243 0.58 16.31 -6.20
CA HIS A 243 0.78 14.86 -6.04
C HIS A 243 1.47 14.47 -4.72
N SER A 244 1.19 15.21 -3.64
CA SER A 244 1.59 14.86 -2.28
C SER A 244 0.45 15.02 -1.30
N GLU A 245 0.52 14.27 -0.21
CA GLU A 245 -0.51 14.21 0.83
C GLU A 245 0.14 14.40 2.20
N GLY A 246 -0.53 15.15 3.07
CA GLY A 246 -0.09 15.37 4.45
C GLY A 246 -0.47 14.18 5.33
N GLU A 247 0.35 13.92 6.35
CA GLU A 247 0.01 12.89 7.33
C GLU A 247 -1.18 13.34 8.22
N PRO A 248 -2.19 12.49 8.43
CA PRO A 248 -3.34 12.84 9.26
C PRO A 248 -2.91 13.13 10.71
N GLY A 249 -3.13 14.35 11.18
CA GLY A 249 -2.79 14.79 12.54
C GLY A 249 -1.49 15.58 12.68
N SER A 250 -0.67 15.64 11.63
CA SER A 250 0.61 16.38 11.60
C SER A 250 0.73 17.25 10.35
N PRO A 251 -0.17 18.26 10.16
CA PRO A 251 -0.11 19.13 8.99
C PRO A 251 1.21 19.92 8.97
N PRO A 252 1.79 20.17 7.78
CA PRO A 252 3.04 20.89 7.64
C PRO A 252 2.88 22.34 8.09
N ARG A 253 3.75 22.80 8.98
CA ARG A 253 3.75 24.14 9.56
C ARG A 253 5.17 24.65 9.72
N MET A 254 5.35 25.95 9.58
CA MET A 254 6.60 26.66 9.83
C MET A 254 6.33 27.96 10.56
N HIS A 255 7.36 28.52 11.19
CA HIS A 255 7.25 29.76 11.94
C HIS A 255 8.10 30.85 11.28
N CYS A 256 7.49 31.98 10.93
CA CYS A 256 8.23 33.13 10.41
C CYS A 256 8.67 34.02 11.59
N GLY A 257 9.98 34.22 11.72
CA GLY A 257 10.60 35.06 12.75
C GLY A 257 10.51 36.55 12.44
N ALA A 258 10.71 37.38 13.47
CA ALA A 258 10.70 38.84 13.38
C ALA A 258 11.88 39.40 12.54
N ASP A 259 12.93 38.63 12.37
CA ASP A 259 14.07 38.92 11.50
C ASP A 259 13.79 38.59 10.03
N GLY A 260 12.71 37.88 9.71
CA GLY A 260 12.37 37.40 8.37
C GLY A 260 12.99 36.05 8.02
N GLU A 261 13.39 35.27 9.02
CA GLU A 261 13.85 33.89 8.84
C GLU A 261 12.78 32.85 9.15
N TRP A 262 12.83 31.74 8.42
CA TRP A 262 11.98 30.58 8.66
C TRP A 262 12.57 29.69 9.76
N LEU A 263 11.77 29.41 10.77
CA LEU A 263 12.12 28.61 11.95
C LEU A 263 11.25 27.35 12.05
N VAL A 264 11.79 26.34 12.75
CA VAL A 264 11.18 25.07 13.16
C VAL A 264 10.11 24.51 12.20
N PRO A 265 10.49 23.67 11.22
CA PRO A 265 9.52 22.93 10.43
C PRO A 265 8.87 21.82 11.28
N VAL A 266 7.54 21.79 11.30
CA VAL A 266 6.72 20.78 11.98
C VAL A 266 5.84 20.09 10.96
N GLY A 267 5.88 18.75 10.92
CA GLY A 267 5.13 17.97 9.93
C GLY A 267 5.75 18.03 8.52
N ARG A 268 5.31 17.12 7.66
CA ARG A 268 5.76 17.02 6.26
C ARG A 268 4.66 16.42 5.39
N CYS A 269 4.75 16.66 4.09
CA CYS A 269 3.96 15.92 3.11
C CYS A 269 4.79 14.73 2.59
N SER A 270 4.08 13.75 2.03
CA SER A 270 4.67 12.60 1.35
C SER A 270 4.06 12.48 -0.04
N CYS A 271 4.87 12.22 -1.07
CA CYS A 271 4.35 12.04 -2.42
C CYS A 271 3.33 10.88 -2.44
N SER A 272 2.23 11.06 -3.18
CA SER A 272 1.14 10.10 -3.27
C SER A 272 1.55 8.83 -4.04
N ALA A 273 0.63 7.87 -4.18
CA ALA A 273 0.87 6.66 -4.95
C ALA A 273 1.23 7.01 -6.40
N GLY A 274 2.24 6.34 -6.96
CA GLY A 274 2.77 6.63 -8.29
C GLY A 274 3.78 7.78 -8.37
N PHE A 275 4.07 8.51 -7.28
CA PHE A 275 4.99 9.66 -7.32
C PHE A 275 6.14 9.52 -6.31
N GLN A 276 7.36 9.82 -6.71
CA GLN A 276 8.55 9.84 -5.85
C GLN A 276 9.05 11.24 -5.56
N GLU A 277 9.67 11.38 -4.40
CA GLU A 277 10.34 12.61 -3.98
C GLU A 277 11.64 12.80 -4.76
N ARG A 278 11.74 13.92 -5.49
CA ARG A 278 12.98 14.34 -6.17
C ARG A 278 13.24 15.81 -5.85
N GLY A 279 14.09 16.05 -4.85
CA GLY A 279 14.27 17.39 -4.29
C GLY A 279 12.97 17.85 -3.63
N ASP A 280 12.50 19.05 -3.98
CA ASP A 280 11.29 19.66 -3.40
C ASP A 280 10.00 19.38 -4.21
N ILE A 281 10.05 18.45 -5.18
CA ILE A 281 8.91 18.10 -6.04
C ILE A 281 8.59 16.60 -5.99
N CYS A 282 7.34 16.26 -6.33
CA CYS A 282 6.89 14.90 -6.55
C CYS A 282 6.87 14.59 -8.05
N GLU A 283 7.78 13.72 -8.49
CA GLU A 283 7.90 13.28 -9.89
C GLU A 283 7.19 11.94 -10.07
N ALA A 284 6.52 11.76 -11.22
CA ALA A 284 5.89 10.49 -11.57
C ALA A 284 6.94 9.36 -11.62
N CYS A 285 6.59 8.17 -11.11
CA CYS A 285 7.42 6.98 -11.26
C CYS A 285 7.67 6.73 -12.76
N PRO A 286 8.92 6.55 -13.19
CA PRO A 286 9.23 6.24 -14.58
C PRO A 286 8.77 4.83 -14.96
N PRO A 287 8.68 4.49 -16.26
CA PRO A 287 8.32 3.17 -16.71
C PRO A 287 9.27 2.11 -16.12
N GLY A 288 8.71 0.97 -15.73
CA GLY A 288 9.43 -0.08 -14.99
C GLY A 288 9.46 0.10 -13.47
N PHE A 289 8.94 1.22 -12.95
CA PHE A 289 8.84 1.49 -11.51
C PHE A 289 7.39 1.73 -11.09
N TYR A 290 7.11 1.45 -9.81
CA TYR A 290 5.79 1.65 -9.22
C TYR A 290 5.87 2.14 -7.78
N LYS A 291 4.78 2.72 -7.30
CA LYS A 291 4.63 3.06 -5.88
C LYS A 291 3.18 2.96 -5.42
N VAL A 292 2.93 2.04 -4.47
CA VAL A 292 1.57 1.73 -3.99
C VAL A 292 1.07 2.71 -2.95
N SER A 293 1.94 3.22 -2.08
CA SER A 293 1.53 4.02 -0.92
C SER A 293 2.50 5.16 -0.63
N PRO A 294 2.01 6.26 -0.01
CA PRO A 294 2.84 7.42 0.33
C PRO A 294 3.87 7.14 1.44
N ARG A 295 3.77 6.00 2.13
CA ARG A 295 4.70 5.59 3.19
C ARG A 295 6.14 5.42 2.72
N ARG A 296 6.35 5.20 1.42
CA ARG A 296 7.69 5.06 0.82
C ARG A 296 8.05 6.34 0.06
N PRO A 297 9.24 6.92 0.28
CA PRO A 297 9.63 8.16 -0.40
C PRO A 297 9.92 7.95 -1.89
N LEU A 298 10.46 6.78 -2.26
CA LEU A 298 10.94 6.47 -3.61
C LEU A 298 10.12 5.37 -4.28
N CYS A 299 10.12 5.36 -5.62
CA CYS A 299 9.51 4.30 -6.41
C CYS A 299 10.34 3.01 -6.32
N SER A 300 9.67 1.86 -6.40
CA SER A 300 10.31 0.54 -6.41
C SER A 300 10.32 -0.04 -7.82
N PRO A 301 11.35 -0.80 -8.22
CA PRO A 301 11.34 -1.47 -9.51
C PRO A 301 10.25 -2.54 -9.56
N CYS A 302 9.70 -2.78 -10.74
CA CYS A 302 8.70 -3.82 -10.92
C CYS A 302 9.24 -5.22 -10.53
N PRO A 303 8.47 -6.01 -9.75
CA PRO A 303 8.80 -7.40 -9.46
C PRO A 303 8.94 -8.26 -10.74
N GLU A 304 9.57 -9.42 -10.63
CA GLU A 304 9.75 -10.32 -11.76
C GLU A 304 8.42 -10.71 -12.41
N HIS A 305 8.46 -10.90 -13.73
CA HIS A 305 7.30 -11.20 -14.58
C HIS A 305 6.17 -10.17 -14.51
N SER A 306 6.49 -8.92 -14.14
CA SER A 306 5.58 -7.79 -14.16
C SER A 306 6.19 -6.59 -14.88
N ARG A 307 5.35 -5.67 -15.35
CA ARG A 307 5.76 -4.46 -16.07
C ARG A 307 4.85 -3.28 -15.73
N ALA A 308 5.43 -2.09 -15.73
CA ALA A 308 4.73 -0.80 -15.67
C ALA A 308 5.14 -0.02 -16.91
N LEU A 309 4.18 0.21 -17.83
CA LEU A 309 4.45 0.90 -19.10
C LEU A 309 4.21 2.40 -19.00
N GLU A 310 3.31 2.80 -18.11
CA GLU A 310 2.91 4.20 -17.95
C GLU A 310 3.67 4.87 -16.80
N ASN A 311 3.86 6.18 -16.95
CA ASN A 311 4.34 7.01 -15.86
C ASN A 311 3.31 7.03 -14.71
N ALA A 312 3.79 7.24 -13.49
CA ALA A 312 2.95 7.27 -12.28
C ALA A 312 2.20 5.97 -11.97
N SER A 313 2.76 4.83 -12.38
CA SER A 313 2.20 3.52 -12.08
C SER A 313 2.12 3.25 -10.57
N THR A 314 0.94 2.92 -10.06
CA THR A 314 0.73 2.57 -8.65
C THR A 314 0.97 1.09 -8.37
N PHE A 315 0.89 0.25 -9.41
CA PHE A 315 1.18 -1.18 -9.39
C PHE A 315 1.76 -1.62 -10.73
N CYS A 316 2.47 -2.76 -10.74
CA CYS A 316 2.95 -3.37 -11.99
C CYS A 316 1.94 -4.43 -12.46
N VAL A 317 1.61 -4.41 -13.75
CA VAL A 317 0.73 -5.38 -14.40
C VAL A 317 1.54 -6.65 -14.70
N CYS A 318 0.96 -7.82 -14.48
CA CYS A 318 1.63 -9.08 -14.82
C CYS A 318 1.79 -9.23 -16.33
N GLN A 319 2.86 -9.90 -16.75
CA GLN A 319 3.05 -10.30 -18.14
C GLN A 319 2.01 -11.37 -18.53
N ASP A 320 1.81 -11.56 -19.83
CA ASP A 320 0.89 -12.57 -20.36
C ASP A 320 1.26 -13.96 -19.81
N SER A 321 0.27 -14.77 -19.44
CA SER A 321 0.39 -16.08 -18.75
C SER A 321 0.85 -16.07 -17.29
N TYR A 322 1.15 -14.90 -16.72
CA TYR A 322 1.47 -14.73 -15.29
C TYR A 322 0.35 -14.00 -14.56
N ALA A 323 0.18 -14.30 -13.28
CA ALA A 323 -0.84 -13.70 -12.42
C ALA A 323 -0.35 -13.59 -10.97
N ARG A 324 -1.09 -12.82 -10.16
CA ARG A 324 -0.97 -12.79 -8.70
C ARG A 324 -2.22 -13.36 -8.07
N SER A 325 -2.06 -14.08 -6.96
CA SER A 325 -3.18 -14.49 -6.11
C SER A 325 -3.75 -13.25 -5.40
N PRO A 326 -5.06 -13.20 -5.09
CA PRO A 326 -5.64 -12.12 -4.26
C PRO A 326 -4.98 -11.95 -2.88
N THR A 327 -4.29 -12.98 -2.39
CA THR A 327 -3.56 -12.95 -1.12
C THR A 327 -2.13 -12.40 -1.24
N ASP A 328 -1.62 -12.23 -2.46
CA ASP A 328 -0.24 -11.80 -2.67
C ASP A 328 -0.12 -10.28 -2.53
N PRO A 329 0.94 -9.77 -1.86
CA PRO A 329 1.19 -8.33 -1.82
C PRO A 329 1.58 -7.79 -3.21
N PRO A 330 1.36 -6.50 -3.50
CA PRO A 330 1.76 -5.91 -4.79
C PRO A 330 3.27 -5.99 -5.11
N SER A 331 4.11 -6.18 -4.08
CA SER A 331 5.55 -6.40 -4.21
C SER A 331 5.95 -7.82 -4.56
N ALA A 332 5.02 -8.78 -4.53
CA ALA A 332 5.31 -10.14 -4.97
C ALA A 332 5.47 -10.21 -6.50
N SER A 333 6.39 -11.06 -6.94
CA SER A 333 6.54 -11.40 -8.36
C SER A 333 5.28 -12.05 -8.91
N CYS A 334 4.99 -11.82 -10.19
CA CYS A 334 3.92 -12.54 -10.86
C CYS A 334 4.36 -13.99 -11.09
N THR A 335 3.43 -14.93 -10.90
CA THR A 335 3.68 -16.38 -10.94
C THR A 335 2.75 -17.03 -11.95
N ARG A 336 3.02 -18.27 -12.34
CA ARG A 336 2.21 -18.99 -13.34
C ARG A 336 1.67 -20.31 -12.77
N PRO A 337 0.64 -20.92 -13.37
CA PRO A 337 0.23 -22.27 -13.01
C PRO A 337 1.38 -23.28 -13.18
N PRO A 338 1.45 -24.32 -12.32
CA PRO A 338 2.53 -25.30 -12.39
C PRO A 338 2.37 -26.22 -13.61
N SER A 339 3.47 -26.87 -14.02
CA SER A 339 3.42 -27.92 -15.03
C SER A 339 2.72 -29.18 -14.51
N ALA A 340 2.42 -30.13 -15.39
CA ALA A 340 1.89 -31.43 -14.98
C ALA A 340 2.83 -32.14 -13.98
N PRO A 341 2.28 -32.91 -13.02
CA PRO A 341 3.06 -33.82 -12.19
C PRO A 341 3.89 -34.78 -13.05
N ARG A 342 5.04 -35.22 -12.53
CA ARG A 342 5.93 -36.14 -13.25
C ARG A 342 5.79 -37.57 -12.76
N ASP A 343 6.18 -38.53 -13.58
CA ASP A 343 6.29 -39.95 -13.23
C ASP A 343 5.11 -40.49 -12.43
N LEU A 344 3.90 -40.31 -12.97
CA LEU A 344 2.69 -40.85 -12.36
C LEU A 344 2.71 -42.38 -12.44
N GLN A 345 3.00 -43.01 -11.30
CA GLN A 345 3.03 -44.45 -11.13
C GLN A 345 1.76 -44.92 -10.43
N TYR A 346 1.37 -46.16 -10.73
CA TYR A 346 0.20 -46.80 -10.14
C TYR A 346 0.50 -48.23 -9.69
N SER A 347 -0.18 -48.66 -8.63
CA SER A 347 -0.18 -50.04 -8.17
C SER A 347 -1.61 -50.46 -7.83
N LEU A 348 -2.06 -51.59 -8.39
CA LEU A 348 -3.41 -52.11 -8.20
C LEU A 348 -3.38 -53.30 -7.23
N SER A 349 -4.01 -53.15 -6.06
CA SER A 349 -4.28 -54.26 -5.14
C SER A 349 -5.60 -54.92 -5.54
N ARG A 350 -5.65 -56.26 -5.55
CA ARG A 350 -6.84 -57.02 -5.99
C ARG A 350 -7.78 -57.44 -4.85
N SER A 351 -7.31 -57.44 -3.60
CA SER A 351 -8.10 -57.77 -2.41
C SER A 351 -7.63 -56.96 -1.20
N PRO A 352 -8.33 -55.88 -0.80
CA PRO A 352 -9.45 -55.23 -1.49
C PRO A 352 -9.01 -54.53 -2.80
N LEU A 353 -9.95 -54.34 -3.75
CA LEU A 353 -9.68 -53.66 -5.02
C LEU A 353 -9.39 -52.17 -4.80
N ALA A 354 -8.09 -51.81 -4.81
CA ALA A 354 -7.59 -50.48 -4.51
C ALA A 354 -6.54 -50.04 -5.53
N LEU A 355 -6.70 -48.83 -6.08
CA LEU A 355 -5.72 -48.21 -6.96
C LEU A 355 -4.91 -47.18 -6.18
N ARG A 356 -3.66 -47.51 -5.88
CA ARG A 356 -2.73 -46.59 -5.24
C ARG A 356 -1.91 -45.88 -6.31
N LEU A 357 -1.91 -44.55 -6.23
CA LEU A 357 -1.22 -43.64 -7.14
C LEU A 357 -0.09 -42.94 -6.39
N ARG A 358 1.05 -42.77 -7.08
CA ARG A 358 2.20 -42.00 -6.60
C ARG A 358 2.78 -41.20 -7.76
N TRP A 359 3.19 -39.97 -7.51
CA TRP A 359 3.78 -39.11 -8.54
C TRP A 359 4.92 -38.26 -7.98
N LEU A 360 5.70 -37.68 -8.87
CA LEU A 360 6.73 -36.69 -8.57
C LEU A 360 6.17 -35.26 -8.75
N PRO A 361 6.75 -34.27 -8.06
CA PRO A 361 6.35 -32.88 -8.24
C PRO A 361 6.56 -32.41 -9.69
N PRO A 362 5.80 -31.39 -10.12
CA PRO A 362 5.99 -30.71 -11.39
C PRO A 362 7.45 -30.36 -11.66
N ALA A 363 7.86 -30.34 -12.93
CA ALA A 363 9.18 -29.81 -13.31
C ALA A 363 9.28 -28.32 -12.99
N ASP A 364 8.18 -27.59 -13.19
CA ASP A 364 8.05 -26.18 -12.86
C ASP A 364 6.83 -25.98 -11.95
N SER A 365 7.05 -25.43 -10.75
CA SER A 365 5.98 -25.07 -9.82
C SER A 365 5.34 -23.71 -10.15
N GLY A 366 5.84 -23.02 -11.17
CA GLY A 366 5.42 -21.68 -11.56
C GLY A 366 5.91 -20.60 -10.60
N GLY A 367 7.01 -20.87 -9.88
CA GLY A 367 7.62 -19.93 -8.92
C GLY A 367 6.96 -19.89 -7.55
N ARG A 368 6.07 -20.85 -7.23
CA ARG A 368 5.38 -20.93 -5.93
C ARG A 368 5.67 -22.22 -5.18
N SER A 369 5.47 -22.19 -3.87
CA SER A 369 5.58 -23.35 -2.96
C SER A 369 4.22 -23.89 -2.48
N ASP A 370 3.12 -23.20 -2.81
CA ASP A 370 1.75 -23.53 -2.42
C ASP A 370 1.07 -24.53 -3.37
N VAL A 371 1.87 -25.42 -3.99
CA VAL A 371 1.38 -26.41 -4.94
C VAL A 371 0.54 -27.47 -4.23
N THR A 372 -0.64 -27.72 -4.77
CA THR A 372 -1.58 -28.77 -4.36
C THR A 372 -1.99 -29.61 -5.56
N TYR A 373 -2.52 -30.80 -5.31
CA TYR A 373 -2.92 -31.73 -6.36
C TYR A 373 -4.42 -32.00 -6.31
N SER A 374 -5.01 -32.23 -7.47
CA SER A 374 -6.41 -32.63 -7.63
C SER A 374 -6.54 -33.80 -8.59
N LEU A 375 -7.41 -34.74 -8.26
CA LEU A 375 -7.62 -35.97 -9.01
C LEU A 375 -8.99 -35.93 -9.71
N LEU A 376 -8.97 -36.23 -11.01
CA LEU A 376 -10.16 -36.46 -11.82
C LEU A 376 -10.19 -37.92 -12.25
N CYS A 377 -11.20 -38.66 -11.80
CA CYS A 377 -11.42 -40.06 -12.17
C CYS A 377 -12.47 -40.12 -13.28
N LEU A 378 -12.12 -40.77 -14.38
CA LEU A 378 -13.00 -41.04 -15.51
C LEU A 378 -13.12 -42.55 -15.71
N ARG A 379 -14.33 -43.04 -15.97
CA ARG A 379 -14.61 -44.43 -16.34
C ARG A 379 -14.96 -44.48 -17.81
N CYS A 380 -14.18 -45.22 -18.58
CA CYS A 380 -14.38 -45.37 -20.02
C CYS A 380 -14.96 -46.78 -20.29
N GLY A 381 -16.13 -46.85 -20.94
CA GLY A 381 -16.76 -48.12 -21.33
C GLY A 381 -16.00 -48.83 -22.45
N ARG A 382 -16.15 -50.17 -22.54
CA ARG A 382 -15.63 -50.96 -23.67
C ARG A 382 -16.59 -50.95 -24.88
N GLU A 383 -17.86 -50.64 -24.66
CA GLU A 383 -18.91 -50.59 -25.68
C GLU A 383 -19.64 -49.24 -25.57
N GLY A 384 -19.43 -48.39 -26.58
CA GLY A 384 -19.98 -47.04 -26.70
C GLY A 384 -19.25 -46.28 -27.81
N PRO A 385 -19.88 -45.32 -28.50
CA PRO A 385 -19.25 -44.62 -29.63
C PRO A 385 -18.02 -43.85 -29.13
N ALA A 386 -16.88 -44.11 -29.77
CA ALA A 386 -15.57 -43.45 -29.63
C ALA A 386 -15.29 -42.70 -28.30
N ASN A 387 -14.64 -43.37 -27.35
CA ASN A 387 -13.93 -42.74 -26.22
C ASN A 387 -14.75 -41.82 -25.28
N ALA A 388 -16.07 -41.99 -25.18
CA ALA A 388 -16.86 -41.29 -24.15
C ALA A 388 -16.52 -41.84 -22.75
N CYS A 389 -15.78 -41.06 -21.95
CA CYS A 389 -15.47 -41.39 -20.56
C CYS A 389 -16.32 -40.51 -19.63
N GLU A 390 -17.00 -41.13 -18.67
CA GLU A 390 -17.83 -40.42 -17.70
C GLU A 390 -17.08 -40.22 -16.38
N PRO A 391 -17.35 -39.16 -15.60
CA PRO A 391 -16.85 -39.03 -14.24
C PRO A 391 -17.19 -40.26 -13.41
N CYS A 392 -16.23 -40.72 -12.60
CA CYS A 392 -16.46 -41.85 -11.70
C CYS A 392 -17.61 -41.54 -10.73
N GLY A 393 -18.53 -42.51 -10.55
CA GLY A 393 -19.68 -42.35 -9.66
C GLY A 393 -19.30 -42.24 -8.18
N PRO A 394 -20.23 -41.84 -7.31
CA PRO A 394 -19.97 -41.50 -5.90
C PRO A 394 -19.49 -42.67 -5.04
N ARG A 395 -19.53 -43.90 -5.56
CA ARG A 395 -19.01 -45.09 -4.87
C ARG A 395 -17.49 -45.10 -4.79
N VAL A 396 -16.78 -44.42 -5.71
CA VAL A 396 -15.31 -44.37 -5.69
C VAL A 396 -14.86 -43.39 -4.61
N ALA A 397 -14.20 -43.90 -3.58
CA ALA A 397 -13.69 -43.09 -2.49
C ALA A 397 -12.22 -42.70 -2.75
N PHE A 398 -11.88 -41.43 -2.48
CA PHE A 398 -10.53 -40.90 -2.60
C PHE A 398 -9.92 -40.72 -1.21
N VAL A 399 -8.83 -41.43 -0.94
CA VAL A 399 -8.10 -41.35 0.33
C VAL A 399 -6.74 -40.69 0.08
N PRO A 400 -6.39 -39.60 0.81
CA PRO A 400 -7.16 -38.97 1.88
C PRO A 400 -8.30 -38.04 1.42
N ARG A 401 -8.19 -37.46 0.21
CA ARG A 401 -9.20 -36.57 -0.39
C ARG A 401 -9.01 -36.48 -1.91
N GLN A 402 -9.99 -35.94 -2.62
CA GLN A 402 -9.94 -35.80 -4.08
C GLN A 402 -9.21 -34.54 -4.58
N ALA A 403 -9.26 -33.44 -3.84
CA ALA A 403 -8.66 -32.15 -4.22
C ALA A 403 -7.91 -31.52 -3.04
N GLY A 404 -6.99 -30.60 -3.34
CA GLY A 404 -6.18 -29.91 -2.34
C GLY A 404 -5.17 -30.84 -1.63
N LEU A 405 -4.73 -31.92 -2.27
CA LEU A 405 -3.71 -32.80 -1.70
C LEU A 405 -2.37 -32.08 -1.67
N ARG A 406 -1.66 -32.14 -0.55
CA ARG A 406 -0.24 -31.73 -0.45
C ARG A 406 0.69 -32.93 -0.61
N GLU A 407 0.19 -34.10 -0.27
CA GLU A 407 0.89 -35.35 -0.46
C GLU A 407 0.90 -35.74 -1.93
N ARG A 408 1.94 -36.48 -2.31
CA ARG A 408 2.21 -36.92 -3.69
C ARG A 408 1.70 -38.34 -3.95
N ALA A 409 0.68 -38.73 -3.20
CA ALA A 409 0.09 -40.05 -3.24
C ALA A 409 -1.41 -39.96 -2.91
N ALA A 410 -2.19 -40.82 -3.55
CA ALA A 410 -3.62 -40.98 -3.27
C ALA A 410 -4.03 -42.42 -3.54
N THR A 411 -5.10 -42.88 -2.88
CA THR A 411 -5.67 -44.20 -3.12
C THR A 411 -7.14 -44.07 -3.49
N LEU A 412 -7.55 -44.71 -4.60
CA LEU A 412 -8.94 -44.84 -5.01
C LEU A 412 -9.45 -46.21 -4.58
N LEU A 413 -10.55 -46.24 -3.83
CA LEU A 413 -11.19 -47.44 -3.30
C LEU A 413 -12.54 -47.69 -3.98
N HIS A 414 -13.07 -48.92 -3.82
CA HIS A 414 -14.39 -49.33 -4.33
C HIS A 414 -14.53 -49.16 -5.85
N LEU A 415 -13.45 -49.42 -6.58
CA LEU A 415 -13.45 -49.47 -8.04
C LEU A 415 -14.31 -50.67 -8.50
N ARG A 416 -14.94 -50.57 -9.66
CA ARG A 416 -15.69 -51.69 -10.24
C ARG A 416 -14.72 -52.67 -10.90
N PRO A 417 -14.84 -53.98 -10.66
CA PRO A 417 -14.11 -54.98 -11.43
C PRO A 417 -14.54 -54.99 -12.91
N GLY A 418 -13.65 -55.44 -13.80
CA GLY A 418 -13.91 -55.52 -15.25
C GLY A 418 -14.09 -54.18 -15.97
N ALA A 419 -13.68 -53.05 -15.36
CA ALA A 419 -13.87 -51.70 -15.91
C ALA A 419 -12.52 -51.00 -16.18
N ARG A 420 -12.51 -50.06 -17.13
CA ARG A 420 -11.35 -49.22 -17.44
C ARG A 420 -11.52 -47.84 -16.82
N TYR A 421 -10.56 -47.46 -16.00
CA TYR A 421 -10.49 -46.17 -15.32
C TYR A 421 -9.31 -45.36 -15.85
N THR A 422 -9.54 -44.10 -16.19
CA THR A 422 -8.50 -43.12 -16.47
C THR A 422 -8.48 -42.11 -15.34
N VAL A 423 -7.37 -42.02 -14.63
CA VAL A 423 -7.19 -41.04 -13.56
C VAL A 423 -6.23 -39.97 -14.03
N ARG A 424 -6.68 -38.72 -13.97
CA ARG A 424 -5.88 -37.54 -14.27
C ARG A 424 -5.50 -36.86 -12.95
N VAL A 425 -4.23 -36.52 -12.81
CA VAL A 425 -3.70 -35.78 -11.67
C VAL A 425 -3.21 -34.43 -12.17
N ALA A 426 -3.83 -33.37 -11.69
CA ALA A 426 -3.44 -32.00 -11.99
C ALA A 426 -2.69 -31.39 -10.79
N ALA A 427 -1.65 -30.60 -11.07
CA ALA A 427 -1.02 -29.73 -10.09
C ALA A 427 -1.65 -28.33 -10.19
N LEU A 428 -1.93 -27.72 -9.04
CA LEU A 428 -2.58 -26.42 -8.91
C LEU A 428 -1.83 -25.59 -7.87
N ASN A 429 -1.78 -24.27 -8.05
CA ASN A 429 -1.22 -23.33 -7.07
C ASN A 429 -2.17 -22.13 -6.86
N GLY A 430 -1.79 -21.14 -6.05
CA GLY A 430 -2.64 -19.99 -5.72
C GLY A 430 -3.09 -19.13 -6.93
N VAL A 431 -2.43 -19.27 -8.08
CA VAL A 431 -2.80 -18.56 -9.33
C VAL A 431 -3.57 -19.43 -10.33
N SER A 432 -3.75 -20.71 -10.02
CA SER A 432 -4.53 -21.64 -10.82
C SER A 432 -6.03 -21.42 -10.54
N GLY A 433 -6.60 -20.35 -11.09
CA GLY A 433 -8.03 -20.03 -10.96
C GLY A 433 -8.95 -21.11 -11.55
N PRO A 434 -10.28 -21.04 -11.34
CA PRO A 434 -11.24 -22.07 -11.78
C PRO A 434 -11.21 -22.33 -13.31
N ALA A 435 -11.05 -21.27 -14.11
CA ALA A 435 -10.95 -21.36 -15.57
C ALA A 435 -9.57 -21.90 -16.03
N ALA A 436 -8.49 -21.56 -15.32
CA ALA A 436 -7.14 -22.07 -15.59
C ALA A 436 -7.01 -23.55 -15.19
N ALA A 437 -7.73 -23.99 -14.16
CA ALA A 437 -7.79 -25.39 -13.74
C ALA A 437 -8.44 -26.30 -14.81
N ALA A 438 -9.38 -25.78 -15.60
CA ALA A 438 -9.99 -26.50 -16.72
C ALA A 438 -9.02 -26.71 -17.91
N GLY A 439 -8.04 -25.80 -18.07
CA GLY A 439 -6.95 -25.91 -19.05
C GLY A 439 -5.63 -26.44 -18.47
N ALA A 440 -5.63 -26.91 -17.22
CA ALA A 440 -4.41 -27.34 -16.54
C ALA A 440 -3.83 -28.60 -17.19
N THR A 441 -2.51 -28.61 -17.37
CA THR A 441 -1.80 -29.81 -17.82
C THR A 441 -1.84 -30.87 -16.74
N TYR A 442 -2.17 -32.11 -17.10
CA TYR A 442 -2.34 -33.22 -16.17
C TYR A 442 -1.46 -34.40 -16.55
N ALA A 443 -1.02 -35.15 -15.54
CA ALA A 443 -0.50 -36.50 -15.75
C ALA A 443 -1.69 -37.46 -15.75
N GLN A 444 -1.69 -38.46 -16.64
CA GLN A 444 -2.77 -39.43 -16.69
C GLN A 444 -2.26 -40.86 -16.69
N VAL A 445 -3.05 -41.73 -16.09
CA VAL A 445 -2.84 -43.17 -16.10
C VAL A 445 -4.16 -43.85 -16.42
N THR A 446 -4.11 -44.85 -17.29
CA THR A 446 -5.26 -45.69 -17.62
C THR A 446 -5.04 -47.08 -17.04
N VAL A 447 -5.98 -47.52 -16.21
CA VAL A 447 -5.94 -48.77 -15.47
C VAL A 447 -7.17 -49.59 -15.81
N SER A 448 -6.97 -50.84 -16.19
CA SER A 448 -8.05 -51.82 -16.32
C SER A 448 -8.08 -52.69 -15.08
N THR A 449 -9.21 -52.70 -14.38
CA THR A 449 -9.43 -53.66 -13.31
C THR A 449 -9.63 -55.03 -13.97
N GLY A 450 -8.99 -56.07 -13.42
CA GLY A 450 -9.18 -57.43 -13.91
C GLY A 450 -10.65 -57.83 -13.88
N PRO A 451 -11.06 -58.90 -14.61
CA PRO A 451 -12.39 -59.44 -14.44
C PRO A 451 -12.62 -59.61 -12.94
N GLY A 452 -13.73 -59.07 -12.45
CA GLY A 452 -14.18 -59.43 -11.11
C GLY A 452 -14.23 -60.94 -11.09
N ALA A 453 -13.57 -61.52 -10.09
CA ALA A 453 -14.07 -62.73 -9.47
C ALA A 453 -15.61 -62.80 -9.66
N PRO A 454 -16.15 -63.76 -10.43
CA PRO A 454 -17.61 -63.94 -10.52
C PRO A 454 -18.27 -64.28 -9.16
N TRP A 455 -17.50 -64.36 -8.08
CA TRP A 455 -17.89 -64.76 -6.74
C TRP A 455 -17.98 -63.56 -5.78
N GLU A 456 -19.10 -62.86 -5.85
CA GLU A 456 -19.83 -62.40 -4.63
C GLU A 456 -21.06 -63.29 -4.44
N GLU A 457 -20.85 -64.61 -4.46
CA GLU A 457 -21.76 -65.56 -3.82
C GLU A 457 -20.88 -66.43 -2.93
N ASP A 458 -21.16 -66.39 -1.62
CA ASP A 458 -20.39 -67.09 -0.57
C ASP A 458 -20.01 -68.53 -0.99
N GLU A 459 -18.74 -68.93 -0.78
CA GLU A 459 -18.29 -70.32 -0.98
C GLU A 459 -19.08 -71.34 -0.14
N ILE A 460 -19.71 -70.87 0.95
CA ILE A 460 -20.68 -71.60 1.78
C ILE A 460 -21.97 -70.77 1.84
N ARG A 461 -23.07 -71.33 1.33
CA ARG A 461 -24.41 -70.77 1.41
C ARG A 461 -25.10 -71.21 2.69
N ARG A 462 -25.83 -70.26 3.31
CA ARG A 462 -26.66 -70.50 4.50
C ARG A 462 -28.07 -70.81 4.01
N ASP A 463 -28.43 -72.07 3.97
CA ASP A 463 -29.73 -72.48 3.42
C ASP A 463 -30.86 -72.19 4.41
N ARG A 464 -30.64 -72.47 5.70
CA ARG A 464 -31.64 -72.29 6.77
C ARG A 464 -30.98 -72.14 8.13
N VAL A 465 -31.45 -71.18 8.93
CA VAL A 465 -30.97 -70.93 10.29
C VAL A 465 -32.16 -70.89 11.23
N GLU A 466 -32.24 -71.85 12.14
CA GLU A 466 -33.29 -72.00 13.15
C GLU A 466 -32.69 -71.86 14.55
N PRO A 467 -33.50 -71.72 15.61
CA PRO A 467 -32.98 -71.53 16.96
C PRO A 467 -32.05 -72.66 17.42
N GLN A 468 -32.27 -73.89 16.95
CA GLN A 468 -31.48 -75.05 17.34
C GLN A 468 -30.84 -75.80 16.15
N SER A 469 -30.92 -75.27 14.93
CA SER A 469 -30.38 -75.93 13.74
C SER A 469 -29.80 -74.94 12.71
N VAL A 470 -28.76 -75.35 12.00
CA VAL A 470 -28.17 -74.59 10.89
C VAL A 470 -27.94 -75.52 9.72
N SER A 471 -28.52 -75.19 8.56
CA SER A 471 -28.32 -75.88 7.28
C SER A 471 -27.39 -75.07 6.38
N LEU A 472 -26.34 -75.71 5.88
CA LEU A 472 -25.32 -75.11 5.01
C LEU A 472 -25.19 -75.94 3.74
N SER A 473 -24.97 -75.27 2.61
CA SER A 473 -24.54 -75.90 1.36
C SER A 473 -23.28 -75.22 0.86
N TRP A 474 -22.40 -75.95 0.19
CA TRP A 474 -21.18 -75.41 -0.41
C TRP A 474 -21.02 -75.99 -1.81
N ARG A 475 -20.11 -75.39 -2.59
CA ARG A 475 -19.79 -75.96 -3.89
C ARG A 475 -18.71 -77.02 -3.72
N GLU A 476 -18.90 -78.19 -4.32
CA GLU A 476 -17.88 -79.22 -4.38
C GLU A 476 -16.61 -78.66 -5.06
N PRO A 477 -15.43 -78.79 -4.44
CA PRO A 477 -14.19 -78.38 -5.08
C PRO A 477 -13.89 -79.32 -6.24
N ILE A 478 -14.14 -78.86 -7.48
CA ILE A 478 -13.85 -79.63 -8.70
C ILE A 478 -12.32 -79.79 -8.81
N PRO A 479 -11.73 -80.99 -8.70
CA PRO A 479 -10.31 -81.17 -8.94
C PRO A 479 -10.07 -81.14 -10.45
N ALA A 480 -9.08 -80.35 -10.88
CA ALA A 480 -8.64 -80.34 -12.26
C ALA A 480 -8.09 -81.73 -12.65
N GLY A 481 -8.85 -82.49 -13.43
CA GLY A 481 -8.37 -83.63 -14.21
C GLY A 481 -8.44 -85.01 -13.54
N ALA A 482 -9.64 -85.54 -13.30
CA ALA A 482 -9.97 -86.97 -13.49
C ALA A 482 -11.50 -87.18 -13.40
N PRO A 483 -12.11 -88.05 -14.23
CA PRO A 483 -13.54 -88.30 -14.22
C PRO A 483 -13.93 -89.32 -13.13
N GLY A 484 -14.93 -88.97 -12.32
CA GLY A 484 -15.68 -89.89 -11.47
C GLY A 484 -15.08 -90.17 -10.08
N ALA A 485 -15.54 -89.44 -9.06
CA ALA A 485 -15.31 -89.78 -7.65
C ALA A 485 -16.65 -89.81 -6.89
N ASN A 486 -17.41 -90.90 -7.03
CA ASN A 486 -18.58 -91.21 -6.20
C ASN A 486 -18.14 -91.67 -4.79
N GLY A 487 -17.42 -90.84 -4.04
CA GLY A 487 -16.90 -91.21 -2.72
C GLY A 487 -16.24 -90.12 -1.88
N THR A 488 -16.46 -88.83 -2.20
CA THR A 488 -15.95 -87.71 -1.39
C THR A 488 -16.84 -87.55 -0.15
N GLU A 489 -16.29 -87.80 1.03
CA GLU A 489 -16.94 -87.49 2.31
C GLU A 489 -16.52 -86.07 2.73
N TYR A 490 -17.40 -85.28 3.31
CA TYR A 490 -17.09 -83.97 3.86
C TYR A 490 -17.13 -84.02 5.37
N GLU A 491 -16.15 -83.41 6.04
CA GLU A 491 -16.14 -83.27 7.48
C GLU A 491 -16.27 -81.79 7.86
N ILE A 492 -17.27 -81.51 8.67
CA ILE A 492 -17.64 -80.17 9.14
C ILE A 492 -17.31 -80.10 10.61
N ARG A 493 -16.40 -79.21 10.96
CA ARG A 493 -16.04 -78.87 12.34
C ARG A 493 -16.78 -77.61 12.74
N TYR A 494 -17.43 -77.62 13.90
CA TYR A 494 -18.13 -76.44 14.43
C TYR A 494 -17.92 -76.23 15.92
N TYR A 495 -17.91 -74.97 16.35
CA TYR A 495 -17.71 -74.57 17.74
C TYR A 495 -18.36 -73.21 18.04
N GLU A 496 -18.65 -72.96 19.32
CA GLU A 496 -19.22 -71.69 19.80
C GLU A 496 -18.14 -70.60 19.77
N LYS A 497 -18.45 -69.45 19.14
CA LYS A 497 -17.52 -68.33 19.01
C LYS A 497 -17.34 -67.67 20.37
N GLY A 498 -16.22 -67.96 21.03
CA GLY A 498 -15.90 -67.51 22.39
C GLY A 498 -15.37 -68.62 23.30
N GLN A 499 -15.55 -69.89 22.92
CA GLN A 499 -14.84 -71.03 23.54
C GLN A 499 -13.52 -71.32 22.80
N SER A 500 -12.58 -72.00 23.47
CA SER A 500 -11.31 -72.38 22.84
C SER A 500 -11.54 -73.31 21.64
N GLU A 501 -10.79 -73.12 20.55
CA GLU A 501 -10.87 -73.95 19.34
C GLU A 501 -10.73 -75.47 19.60
N GLN A 502 -10.18 -75.86 20.75
CA GLN A 502 -10.00 -77.27 21.15
C GLN A 502 -11.32 -77.97 21.52
N ALA A 503 -12.40 -77.24 21.83
CA ALA A 503 -13.71 -77.79 22.16
C ALA A 503 -14.66 -77.71 20.94
N TYR A 504 -14.37 -78.51 19.91
CA TYR A 504 -15.13 -78.56 18.67
C TYR A 504 -15.95 -79.85 18.56
N SER A 505 -17.05 -79.76 17.81
CA SER A 505 -17.85 -80.91 17.40
C SER A 505 -17.69 -81.13 15.90
N THR A 506 -17.81 -82.38 15.43
CA THR A 506 -17.71 -82.72 14.00
C THR A 506 -18.95 -83.43 13.49
N VAL A 507 -19.29 -83.18 12.22
CA VAL A 507 -20.33 -83.89 11.47
C VAL A 507 -19.77 -84.29 10.11
N ARG A 508 -20.09 -85.49 9.64
CA ARG A 508 -19.70 -85.98 8.31
C ARG A 508 -20.90 -86.15 7.39
N THR A 509 -20.71 -85.89 6.10
CA THR A 509 -21.76 -85.99 5.08
C THR A 509 -21.17 -86.40 3.74
N GLY A 510 -21.89 -87.22 2.97
CA GLY A 510 -21.49 -87.65 1.62
C GLY A 510 -21.96 -86.70 0.51
N ALA A 511 -22.62 -85.59 0.86
CA ALA A 511 -23.13 -84.60 -0.08
C ALA A 511 -22.58 -83.21 0.30
N PRO A 512 -22.50 -82.24 -0.63
CA PRO A 512 -22.01 -80.89 -0.35
C PRO A 512 -23.07 -80.02 0.39
N THR A 513 -23.79 -80.64 1.33
CA THR A 513 -24.81 -80.03 2.19
C THR A 513 -24.77 -80.70 3.57
N VAL A 514 -25.04 -79.93 4.63
CA VAL A 514 -25.16 -80.43 6.00
C VAL A 514 -26.24 -79.67 6.76
N THR A 515 -26.95 -80.36 7.65
CA THR A 515 -27.80 -79.75 8.67
C THR A 515 -27.25 -80.14 10.04
N VAL A 516 -26.73 -79.16 10.79
CA VAL A 516 -26.24 -79.34 12.16
C VAL A 516 -27.37 -78.98 13.12
N THR A 517 -27.79 -79.94 13.95
CA THR A 517 -28.87 -79.79 14.95
C THR A 517 -28.30 -79.75 16.38
N ASN A 518 -29.17 -79.54 17.38
CA ASN A 518 -28.81 -79.40 18.80
C ASN A 518 -27.87 -78.22 19.10
N LEU A 519 -28.00 -77.14 18.32
CA LEU A 519 -27.29 -75.89 18.59
C LEU A 519 -28.02 -75.09 19.68
N LYS A 520 -27.27 -74.29 20.45
CA LYS A 520 -27.88 -73.39 21.42
C LYS A 520 -28.57 -72.22 20.68
N PRO A 521 -29.78 -71.80 21.09
CA PRO A 521 -30.41 -70.60 20.56
C PRO A 521 -29.63 -69.33 20.91
N ALA A 522 -29.81 -68.28 20.12
CA ALA A 522 -29.14 -66.98 20.29
C ALA A 522 -27.59 -67.04 20.37
N THR A 523 -26.98 -68.10 19.83
CA THR A 523 -25.54 -68.39 20.00
C THR A 523 -24.81 -68.29 18.66
N ARG A 524 -23.60 -67.73 18.66
CA ARG A 524 -22.78 -67.60 17.45
C ARG A 524 -21.86 -68.80 17.32
N TYR A 525 -21.93 -69.49 16.18
CA TYR A 525 -21.12 -70.64 15.85
C TYR A 525 -20.21 -70.36 14.64
N VAL A 526 -19.03 -70.97 14.65
CA VAL A 526 -18.12 -71.02 13.50
C VAL A 526 -18.19 -72.41 12.91
N PHE A 527 -18.43 -72.52 11.60
CA PHE A 527 -18.44 -73.78 10.85
C PHE A 527 -17.26 -73.79 9.88
N GLN A 528 -16.50 -74.87 9.88
CA GLN A 528 -15.32 -75.06 9.05
C GLN A 528 -15.45 -76.38 8.29
N ILE A 529 -15.19 -76.39 6.98
CA ILE A 529 -15.46 -77.55 6.12
C ILE A 529 -14.13 -78.06 5.53
N ARG A 530 -13.98 -79.38 5.45
CA ARG A 530 -12.93 -80.05 4.66
C ARG A 530 -13.51 -81.21 3.86
N ALA A 531 -12.91 -81.51 2.71
CA ALA A 531 -13.22 -82.71 1.93
C ALA A 531 -12.29 -83.85 2.35
N ALA A 532 -12.84 -84.93 2.90
CA ALA A 532 -12.16 -86.17 3.21
C ALA A 532 -12.26 -87.15 2.03
N SER A 533 -11.15 -87.38 1.34
CA SER A 533 -11.04 -88.49 0.37
C SER A 533 -10.51 -89.75 1.06
N PRO A 534 -10.96 -90.96 0.72
CA PRO A 534 -10.42 -92.20 1.28
C PRO A 534 -8.94 -92.37 0.87
N GLY A 535 -8.00 -91.99 1.73
CA GLY A 535 -6.56 -92.11 1.48
C GLY A 535 -5.72 -91.72 2.70
N PRO A 536 -4.50 -92.25 2.87
CA PRO A 536 -3.72 -92.13 4.11
C PRO A 536 -3.17 -90.71 4.43
N SER A 537 -3.64 -89.65 3.77
CA SER A 537 -3.12 -88.27 3.93
C SER A 537 -4.18 -87.17 4.10
N TRP A 538 -5.47 -87.51 4.26
CA TRP A 538 -6.53 -86.48 4.35
C TRP A 538 -6.58 -85.76 5.71
N GLU A 539 -6.07 -86.37 6.78
CA GLU A 539 -6.03 -85.75 8.13
C GLU A 539 -5.16 -84.48 8.18
N ALA A 540 -4.22 -84.32 7.22
CA ALA A 540 -3.35 -83.15 7.08
C ALA A 540 -3.98 -81.97 6.31
N GLN A 541 -5.20 -82.13 5.75
CA GLN A 541 -5.87 -81.03 5.06
C GLN A 541 -6.47 -80.02 6.03
N SER A 542 -6.18 -78.74 5.79
CA SER A 542 -6.70 -77.60 6.54
C SER A 542 -8.21 -77.43 6.34
N PHE A 543 -8.95 -77.10 7.40
CA PHE A 543 -10.36 -76.73 7.27
C PHE A 543 -10.52 -75.33 6.65
N ASN A 544 -10.96 -75.30 5.40
CA ASN A 544 -11.22 -74.09 4.61
C ASN A 544 -12.13 -74.51 3.43
N PRO A 545 -13.30 -73.89 3.18
CA PRO A 545 -13.83 -72.62 3.70
C PRO A 545 -14.40 -72.65 5.13
N SER A 546 -14.61 -71.46 5.71
CA SER A 546 -15.25 -71.27 7.03
C SER A 546 -16.31 -70.17 7.02
N ILE A 547 -17.39 -70.33 7.80
CA ILE A 547 -18.49 -69.36 7.91
C ILE A 547 -18.94 -69.17 9.36
N GLU A 548 -19.30 -67.94 9.72
CA GLU A 548 -19.89 -67.63 11.03
C GLU A 548 -21.40 -67.45 10.92
N VAL A 549 -22.16 -68.17 11.75
CA VAL A 549 -23.64 -68.11 11.77
C VAL A 549 -24.12 -67.91 13.19
N GLN A 550 -25.11 -67.03 13.37
CA GLN A 550 -25.76 -66.80 14.66
C GLN A 550 -27.16 -67.42 14.63
N THR A 551 -27.45 -68.36 15.54
CA THR A 551 -28.78 -68.93 15.67
C THR A 551 -29.74 -67.89 16.27
N PRO A 552 -30.99 -67.79 15.79
CA PRO A 552 -32.01 -66.95 16.42
C PRO A 552 -32.38 -67.47 17.82
N GLY A 553 -33.00 -66.63 18.65
CA GLY A 553 -33.54 -67.06 19.95
C GLY A 553 -34.82 -67.88 19.78
N GLU A 554 -35.15 -68.76 20.73
CA GLU A 554 -36.47 -69.40 20.80
C GLU A 554 -37.50 -68.36 21.28
N GLY A 555 -38.32 -67.87 20.36
CA GLY A 555 -39.44 -66.98 20.66
C GLY A 555 -40.69 -67.38 19.86
N PRO A 556 -41.89 -67.31 20.45
CA PRO A 556 -43.12 -67.62 19.73
C PRO A 556 -43.37 -66.61 18.62
N ALA A 557 -43.85 -67.10 17.47
CA ALA A 557 -44.18 -66.30 16.30
C ALA A 557 -45.19 -65.19 16.64
N ALA A 558 -44.77 -63.92 16.61
CA ALA A 558 -45.57 -62.77 16.16
C ALA A 558 -44.75 -61.47 16.16
N MET A 559 -45.03 -60.65 15.13
CA MET A 559 -44.91 -59.20 15.10
C MET A 559 -43.57 -58.59 14.68
N ALA A 560 -43.38 -58.50 13.35
CA ALA A 560 -42.50 -57.51 12.74
C ALA A 560 -42.98 -56.09 13.09
N LYS A 561 -42.16 -55.36 13.85
CA LYS A 561 -42.17 -53.89 13.88
C LYS A 561 -40.78 -53.43 13.50
N GLU A 562 -40.67 -53.00 12.26
CA GLU A 562 -39.53 -52.29 11.70
C GLU A 562 -39.70 -50.81 12.07
N GLU A 563 -38.96 -50.31 13.05
CA GLU A 563 -38.78 -48.87 13.24
C GLU A 563 -37.69 -48.39 12.27
N GLU A 564 -38.16 -47.91 11.12
CA GLU A 564 -37.36 -47.18 10.14
C GLU A 564 -37.42 -45.68 10.48
N MET A 565 -36.29 -45.08 10.89
CA MET A 565 -36.12 -43.62 10.90
C MET A 565 -35.82 -43.13 9.46
N PRO A 566 -36.69 -42.32 8.83
CA PRO A 566 -36.50 -41.95 7.43
C PRO A 566 -35.61 -40.71 7.26
N MET A 567 -34.77 -40.78 6.23
CA MET A 567 -33.99 -39.67 5.70
C MET A 567 -34.89 -38.59 5.11
N MET A 568 -34.61 -37.33 5.48
CA MET A 568 -35.19 -36.11 4.92
C MET A 568 -34.86 -35.97 3.43
N LYS A 569 -35.80 -36.38 2.54
CA LYS A 569 -35.82 -35.95 1.13
C LYS A 569 -36.76 -34.76 0.98
N ARG A 570 -36.18 -33.58 0.73
CA ARG A 570 -36.90 -32.41 0.23
C ARG A 570 -37.41 -32.73 -1.18
N SER A 571 -38.72 -32.73 -1.35
CA SER A 571 -39.39 -32.61 -2.65
C SER A 571 -40.29 -31.38 -2.59
N CYS A 572 -40.03 -30.43 -3.48
CA CYS A 572 -40.87 -29.27 -3.73
C CYS A 572 -42.07 -29.71 -4.56
N ILE A 573 -43.30 -29.46 -4.09
CA ILE A 573 -44.45 -29.29 -4.96
C ILE A 573 -45.27 -28.08 -4.47
N SER A 574 -45.54 -27.21 -5.43
CA SER A 574 -46.36 -26.01 -5.34
C SER A 574 -47.84 -26.34 -5.14
N THR A 575 -48.54 -25.50 -4.39
CA THR A 575 -49.96 -25.24 -4.63
C THR A 575 -50.26 -23.76 -4.48
N SER A 576 -50.79 -23.20 -5.57
CA SER A 576 -51.33 -21.87 -5.77
C SER A 576 -52.70 -21.67 -5.10
N LYS A 577 -52.95 -20.46 -4.55
CA LYS A 577 -54.11 -19.55 -4.79
C LYS A 577 -54.14 -18.51 -3.66
N SER A 578 -53.96 -17.21 -3.94
CA SER A 578 -54.98 -16.20 -4.32
C SER A 578 -55.93 -15.90 -3.15
N LEU A 579 -56.29 -14.69 -2.74
CA LEU A 579 -56.05 -13.29 -3.14
C LEU A 579 -56.58 -12.42 -1.96
N HIS A 580 -56.07 -11.19 -1.78
CA HIS A 580 -56.72 -9.96 -1.26
C HIS A 580 -55.77 -9.12 -0.38
N VAL A 581 -55.25 -7.99 -0.86
CA VAL A 581 -55.78 -6.61 -0.92
C VAL A 581 -55.22 -5.72 0.20
N ALA A 582 -54.45 -4.72 -0.24
CA ALA A 582 -54.25 -3.35 0.25
C ALA A 582 -53.97 -3.06 1.74
N HIS A 583 -52.83 -2.44 2.05
CA HIS A 583 -52.69 -0.97 2.08
C HIS A 583 -51.25 -0.57 2.49
N SER A 584 -50.87 0.61 2.02
CA SER A 584 -49.68 1.43 2.29
C SER A 584 -49.27 1.54 3.77
N TRP A 585 -48.00 1.92 4.02
CA TRP A 585 -47.48 2.91 5.00
C TRP A 585 -46.05 2.52 5.49
N THR A 586 -45.04 3.29 5.07
CA THR A 586 -43.80 3.56 5.84
C THR A 586 -44.05 4.74 6.81
N PRO A 587 -43.16 5.16 7.74
CA PRO A 587 -41.89 4.61 8.28
C PRO A 587 -41.81 4.63 9.84
N ARG A 588 -40.78 4.02 10.46
CA ARG A 588 -39.91 4.63 11.51
C ARG A 588 -39.02 3.61 12.23
N ALA A 589 -37.82 4.08 12.52
CA ALA A 589 -36.74 3.49 13.30
C ALA A 589 -37.07 3.29 14.79
N VAL A 590 -36.44 2.32 15.45
CA VAL A 590 -35.79 2.40 16.79
C VAL A 590 -34.80 1.22 16.93
N GLY A 591 -33.63 1.47 17.55
CA GLY A 591 -32.59 0.48 17.91
C GLY A 591 -33.10 -0.66 18.81
N THR A 592 -32.36 -1.70 19.17
CA THR A 592 -31.12 -1.64 19.96
C THR A 592 -30.58 -3.07 20.16
N ARG A 593 -29.25 -3.20 20.30
CA ARG A 593 -28.49 -4.23 21.06
C ARG A 593 -28.64 -5.72 20.67
N CYS A 594 -27.68 -6.21 19.87
CA CYS A 594 -27.20 -7.59 19.94
C CYS A 594 -26.46 -7.83 21.27
N ARG A 595 -26.93 -8.76 22.10
CA ARG A 595 -26.15 -9.40 23.15
C ARG A 595 -25.56 -10.69 22.61
N LEU A 596 -24.22 -10.77 22.62
CA LEU A 596 -23.46 -12.02 22.52
C LEU A 596 -23.86 -12.95 23.67
N CYS A 597 -24.29 -14.17 23.36
CA CYS A 597 -24.23 -15.29 24.30
C CYS A 597 -22.96 -16.08 24.03
N ILE A 598 -22.01 -15.93 24.95
CA ILE A 598 -20.83 -16.75 25.13
C ILE A 598 -21.28 -18.00 25.90
N CYS A 599 -21.11 -19.18 25.32
CA CYS A 599 -21.13 -20.44 26.08
C CYS A 599 -19.70 -20.98 26.11
N SER A 600 -19.11 -20.96 27.30
CA SER A 600 -17.88 -21.68 27.65
C SER A 600 -18.24 -22.79 28.67
N PRO A 601 -17.50 -23.91 28.70
CA PRO A 601 -17.90 -25.14 29.39
C PRO A 601 -17.31 -25.25 30.80
N ARG A 602 -17.95 -26.02 31.70
CA ARG A 602 -17.34 -26.90 32.73
C ARG A 602 -18.37 -27.46 33.72
N SER A 603 -18.50 -28.79 33.79
CA SER A 603 -18.16 -29.71 34.92
C SER A 603 -19.12 -29.61 36.12
N TRP A 604 -19.62 -30.66 36.78
CA TRP A 604 -18.98 -31.84 37.38
C TRP A 604 -20.03 -32.96 37.58
N MET A 605 -19.71 -34.21 37.25
CA MET A 605 -19.63 -35.38 38.14
C MET A 605 -19.06 -36.56 37.38
#